data_AF-A0A245ZEA8-F1
#
_entry.id   AF-A0A245ZEA8-F1
#
_cell.length_a   1.000
_cell.length_b   1.000
_cell.length_c   1.000
_cell.angle_alpha   90.00
_cell.angle_beta   90.00
_cell.angle_gamma   90.00
#
_symmetry.space_group_name_H-M   'P 1'
#
loop_
_entity.id
_entity.type
_entity.pdbx_description
1 polymer ?
#
loop_
_entity_poly.entity_id
_entity_poly.type
_entity_poly.pdbx_seq_one_letter_code
_entity_poly.pdbx_strand_id
1 'polypeptide(L)'
;MIAATTTPSKGFSRPAAAAIVAGVLGASALLGRRNAPDKAHPRTRAWYKRLDKPGITPPDGVFGAVWPALESGLAAGGYRLLRQPAGATRNLALGLWLLNTGMIGGWTELFFRKHKLGASAAASGAMVASGAGYVASAARADRPAALLGVPFVAWVGFATMLAEQVWQRNTGRIQDRDPAQSAGA
;
A
#
# COMPACT_ATOMS: atom_id res chain seq x y z
N MET A 1 39.49 4.40 28.49
CA MET A 1 38.15 4.63 27.89
C MET A 1 38.35 5.22 26.51
N ILE A 2 38.20 4.43 25.44
CA ILE A 2 38.43 4.89 24.07
C ILE A 2 37.05 5.28 23.51
N ALA A 3 36.81 6.57 23.31
CA ALA A 3 35.61 7.05 22.62
C ALA A 3 35.68 6.59 21.16
N ALA A 4 34.87 5.59 20.79
CA ALA A 4 34.74 5.17 19.41
C ALA A 4 34.06 6.27 18.60
N THR A 5 34.85 7.10 17.92
CA THR A 5 34.38 8.09 16.95
C THR A 5 33.70 7.34 15.81
N THR A 6 32.40 7.11 15.91
CA THR A 6 31.61 6.51 14.84
C THR A 6 31.41 7.60 13.79
N THR A 7 32.13 7.52 12.68
CA THR A 7 31.94 8.41 11.53
C THR A 7 30.46 8.40 11.14
N PRO A 8 29.78 9.55 11.04
CA PRO A 8 28.39 9.59 10.64
C PRO A 8 28.23 8.92 9.27
N SER A 9 27.43 7.85 9.20
CA SER A 9 27.21 7.15 7.94
C SER A 9 26.55 8.11 6.94
N LYS A 10 27.18 8.30 5.78
CA LYS A 10 26.61 9.15 4.72
C LYS A 10 25.41 8.44 4.07
N GLY A 11 24.41 9.22 3.69
CA GLY A 11 23.29 8.71 2.89
C GLY A 11 23.73 8.25 1.50
N PHE A 12 22.82 7.57 0.78
CA PHE A 12 23.07 7.13 -0.59
C PHE A 12 23.29 8.31 -1.53
N SER A 13 24.08 8.09 -2.59
CA SER A 13 24.21 9.06 -3.68
C SER A 13 22.87 9.24 -4.41
N ARG A 14 22.67 10.40 -5.05
CA ARG A 14 21.47 10.68 -5.87
C ARG A 14 21.18 9.56 -6.90
N PRO A 15 22.14 9.10 -7.72
CA PRO A 15 21.87 8.04 -8.69
C PRO A 15 21.55 6.69 -8.03
N ALA A 16 22.24 6.32 -6.94
CA ALA A 16 21.93 5.08 -6.23
C ALA A 16 20.52 5.10 -5.62
N ALA A 17 20.13 6.21 -4.98
CA ALA A 17 18.79 6.38 -4.43
C ALA A 17 17.72 6.33 -5.54
N ALA A 18 17.98 6.95 -6.69
CA ALA A 18 17.06 6.92 -7.83
C ALA A 18 16.90 5.49 -8.40
N ALA A 19 17.99 4.72 -8.51
CA ALA A 19 17.95 3.34 -8.98
C ALA A 19 17.14 2.43 -8.04
N ILE A 20 17.34 2.57 -6.72
CA ILE A 20 16.56 1.82 -5.71
C ILE A 20 15.07 2.16 -5.85
N VAL A 21 14.72 3.44 -5.92
CA VAL A 21 13.33 3.89 -6.03
C VAL A 21 12.69 3.42 -7.33
N ALA A 22 13.41 3.48 -8.45
CA ALA A 22 12.93 2.97 -9.73
C ALA A 22 12.70 1.45 -9.67
N GLY A 23 13.58 0.69 -9.02
CA GLY A 23 13.40 -0.75 -8.80
C GLY A 23 12.17 -1.07 -7.96
N VAL A 24 11.95 -0.34 -6.85
CA VAL A 24 10.78 -0.52 -5.98
C VAL A 24 9.48 -0.17 -6.70
N LEU A 25 9.42 0.97 -7.39
CA LEU A 25 8.26 1.35 -8.19
C LEU A 25 7.98 0.36 -9.33
N GLY A 26 9.02 -0.09 -10.02
CA GLY A 26 8.90 -1.11 -11.07
C GLY A 26 8.33 -2.42 -10.54
N ALA A 27 8.82 -2.90 -9.39
CA ALA A 27 8.31 -4.09 -8.74
C ALA A 27 6.84 -3.92 -8.31
N SER A 28 6.49 -2.77 -7.72
CA SER A 28 5.11 -2.47 -7.33
C SER A 28 4.16 -2.44 -8.52
N ALA A 29 4.55 -1.77 -9.62
CA ALA A 29 3.77 -1.70 -10.84
C ALA A 29 3.53 -3.08 -11.46
N LEU A 30 4.52 -3.98 -11.42
CA LEU A 30 4.37 -5.36 -11.89
C LEU A 30 3.40 -6.16 -11.00
N LEU A 31 3.46 -6.00 -9.68
CA LEU A 31 2.54 -6.63 -8.73
C LEU A 31 1.11 -6.11 -8.89
N GLY A 32 0.96 -4.79 -9.07
CA GLY A 32 -0.33 -4.14 -9.32
C GLY A 32 -0.98 -4.64 -10.61
N ARG A 33 -0.24 -4.62 -11.73
CA ARG A 33 -0.75 -5.08 -13.04
C ARG A 33 -1.21 -6.54 -13.02
N ARG A 34 -0.57 -7.39 -12.24
CA ARG A 34 -0.95 -8.82 -12.11
C ARG A 34 -2.31 -9.02 -11.46
N ASN A 35 -2.76 -8.09 -10.62
CA ASN A 35 -3.95 -8.25 -9.78
C ASN A 35 -5.06 -7.22 -10.08
N ALA A 36 -4.80 -6.23 -10.94
CA ALA A 36 -5.74 -5.16 -11.24
C ALA A 36 -6.99 -5.67 -11.97
N PRO A 37 -8.20 -5.19 -11.64
CA PRO A 37 -9.45 -5.52 -12.33
C PRO A 37 -9.57 -4.76 -13.67
N ASP A 38 -8.57 -4.88 -14.54
CA ASP A 38 -8.50 -4.19 -15.83
C ASP A 38 -9.10 -5.04 -16.97
N LYS A 39 -8.98 -4.53 -18.21
CA LYS A 39 -9.46 -5.24 -19.40
C LYS A 39 -8.79 -6.61 -19.59
N ALA A 40 -7.59 -6.82 -19.06
CA ALA A 40 -6.90 -8.10 -19.12
C ALA A 40 -7.50 -9.14 -18.15
N HIS A 41 -8.32 -8.71 -17.17
CA HIS A 41 -8.94 -9.57 -16.16
C HIS A 41 -10.48 -9.45 -16.16
N PRO A 42 -11.17 -9.88 -17.24
CA PRO A 42 -12.61 -9.67 -17.40
C PRO A 42 -13.46 -10.37 -16.32
N ARG A 43 -13.02 -11.53 -15.81
CA ARG A 43 -13.71 -12.25 -14.73
C ARG A 43 -13.70 -11.46 -13.42
N THR A 44 -12.54 -10.93 -13.04
CA THR A 44 -12.36 -10.08 -11.85
C THR A 44 -13.20 -8.82 -11.98
N ARG A 45 -13.19 -8.17 -13.17
CA ARG A 45 -14.01 -6.99 -13.43
C ARG A 45 -15.51 -7.30 -13.33
N ALA A 46 -15.97 -8.42 -13.88
CA ALA A 46 -17.36 -8.84 -13.79
C ALA A 46 -17.79 -9.15 -12.35
N TRP A 47 -16.93 -9.83 -11.56
CA TRP A 47 -17.16 -10.05 -10.14
C TRP A 47 -17.23 -8.74 -9.37
N TYR A 48 -16.26 -7.84 -9.57
CA TYR A 48 -16.21 -6.55 -8.87
C TYR A 48 -17.47 -5.73 -9.15
N LYS A 49 -18.00 -5.75 -10.37
CA LYS A 49 -19.25 -5.06 -10.73
C LYS A 49 -20.50 -5.61 -10.07
N ARG A 50 -20.50 -6.86 -9.62
CA ARG A 50 -21.65 -7.49 -8.94
C ARG A 50 -21.70 -7.20 -7.44
N LEU A 51 -20.62 -6.67 -6.86
CA LEU A 51 -20.60 -6.30 -5.45
C LEU A 51 -21.55 -5.15 -5.18
N ASP A 52 -22.31 -5.27 -4.10
CA ASP A 52 -23.04 -4.14 -3.51
C ASP A 52 -22.04 -3.18 -2.87
N LYS A 53 -21.86 -2.01 -3.49
CA LYS A 53 -20.91 -0.98 -3.06
C LYS A 53 -21.67 0.22 -2.49
N PRO A 54 -21.14 0.89 -1.46
CA PRO A 54 -21.75 2.13 -0.98
C PRO A 54 -21.65 3.23 -2.04
N GLY A 55 -22.64 4.13 -2.08
CA GLY A 55 -22.73 5.20 -3.09
C GLY A 55 -21.57 6.20 -3.09
N ILE A 56 -20.81 6.26 -2.01
CA ILE A 56 -19.57 7.06 -1.89
C ILE A 56 -18.36 6.43 -2.60
N THR A 57 -18.51 5.25 -3.21
CA THR A 57 -17.42 4.56 -3.92
C THR A 57 -17.04 5.33 -5.19
N PRO A 58 -15.78 5.80 -5.32
CA PRO A 58 -15.33 6.47 -6.52
C PRO A 58 -15.46 5.60 -7.78
N PRO A 59 -15.61 6.22 -8.97
CA PRO A 59 -15.52 5.50 -10.23
C PRO A 59 -14.18 4.76 -10.40
N ASP A 60 -14.19 3.61 -11.09
CA ASP A 60 -13.00 2.76 -11.31
C ASP A 60 -11.78 3.55 -11.85
N GLY A 61 -12.01 4.51 -12.74
CA GLY A 61 -10.95 5.35 -13.32
C GLY A 61 -10.25 6.24 -12.29
N VAL A 62 -10.97 6.70 -11.26
CA VAL A 62 -10.40 7.49 -10.16
C VAL A 62 -9.48 6.63 -9.31
N PHE A 63 -9.92 5.41 -8.96
CA PHE A 63 -9.05 4.45 -8.26
C PHE A 63 -7.77 4.16 -9.05
N GLY A 64 -7.89 3.95 -10.37
CA GLY A 64 -6.75 3.70 -11.25
C GLY A 64 -5.75 4.86 -11.33
N ALA A 65 -6.22 6.11 -11.23
CA ALA A 65 -5.34 7.29 -11.28
C ALA A 65 -4.70 7.64 -9.94
N VAL A 66 -5.42 7.44 -8.83
CA VAL A 66 -4.93 7.81 -7.49
C VAL A 66 -3.76 6.93 -7.04
N TRP A 67 -3.81 5.62 -7.28
CA TRP A 67 -2.75 4.71 -6.84
C TRP A 67 -1.35 5.05 -7.38
N PRO A 68 -1.14 5.24 -8.68
CA PRO A 68 0.16 5.66 -9.21
C PRO A 68 0.66 6.98 -8.62
N ALA A 69 -0.24 7.94 -8.36
CA ALA A 69 0.13 9.22 -7.75
C ALA A 69 0.61 9.05 -6.30
N LEU A 70 -0.08 8.22 -5.52
CA LEU A 70 0.30 7.92 -4.14
C LEU A 70 1.60 7.13 -4.04
N GLU A 71 1.77 6.11 -4.88
CA GLU A 71 3.02 5.33 -4.94
C GLU A 71 4.19 6.22 -5.35
N SER A 72 3.98 7.14 -6.30
CA SER A 72 4.99 8.13 -6.69
C SER A 72 5.34 9.08 -5.54
N GLY A 73 4.36 9.50 -4.76
CA GLY A 73 4.58 10.31 -3.55
C GLY A 73 5.42 9.59 -2.51
N LEU A 74 5.06 8.34 -2.17
CA LEU A 74 5.84 7.50 -1.25
C LEU A 74 7.26 7.23 -1.78
N ALA A 75 7.41 6.97 -3.07
CA ALA A 75 8.69 6.78 -3.73
C ALA A 75 9.57 8.04 -3.68
N ALA A 76 8.99 9.22 -3.89
CA ALA A 76 9.69 10.50 -3.71
C ALA A 76 10.11 10.69 -2.24
N GLY A 77 9.26 10.31 -1.28
CA GLY A 77 9.63 10.28 0.14
C GLY A 77 10.78 9.31 0.43
N GLY A 78 10.73 8.10 -0.14
CA GLY A 78 11.81 7.10 -0.07
C GLY A 78 13.12 7.61 -0.65
N TYR A 79 13.09 8.27 -1.81
CA TYR A 79 14.24 8.92 -2.44
C TYR A 79 14.92 9.93 -1.50
N ARG A 80 14.12 10.77 -0.84
CA ARG A 80 14.62 11.76 0.12
C ARG A 80 15.26 11.10 1.33
N LEU A 81 14.56 10.13 1.93
CA LEU A 81 15.03 9.40 3.11
C LEU A 81 16.32 8.62 2.83
N LEU A 82 16.46 7.97 1.66
CA LEU A 82 17.68 7.27 1.25
C LEU A 82 18.90 8.19 1.18
N ARG A 83 18.70 9.49 0.97
CA ARG A 83 19.78 10.48 0.89
C ARG A 83 20.12 11.11 2.24
N GLN A 84 19.30 10.90 3.27
CA GLN A 84 19.63 11.29 4.64
C GLN A 84 20.68 10.32 5.22
N PRO A 85 21.53 10.77 6.17
CA PRO A 85 22.41 9.90 6.94
C PRO A 85 21.66 8.70 7.51
N ALA A 86 22.29 7.53 7.59
CA ALA A 86 21.62 6.38 8.18
C ALA A 86 21.43 6.60 9.69
N GLY A 87 20.28 6.18 10.18
CA GLY A 87 19.88 6.32 11.57
C GLY A 87 18.60 5.53 11.82
N ALA A 88 18.34 5.16 13.08
CA ALA A 88 17.24 4.28 13.43
C ALA A 88 15.89 4.77 12.90
N THR A 89 15.58 6.06 13.09
CA THR A 89 14.32 6.65 12.66
C THR A 89 14.15 6.71 11.13
N ARG A 90 15.22 7.05 10.41
CA ARG A 90 15.24 7.06 8.96
C ARG A 90 15.11 5.65 8.38
N ASN A 91 15.79 4.67 8.97
CA ASN A 91 15.73 3.27 8.55
C ASN A 91 14.35 2.66 8.82
N LEU A 92 13.73 3.00 9.95
CA LEU A 92 12.34 2.62 10.25
C LEU A 92 11.37 3.19 9.21
N ALA A 93 11.50 4.48 8.86
CA ALA A 93 10.67 5.08 7.81
C ALA A 93 10.84 4.36 6.47
N LEU A 94 12.06 4.04 6.05
CA LEU A 94 12.27 3.27 4.82
C LEU A 94 11.69 1.85 4.89
N GLY A 95 11.84 1.16 6.02
CA GLY A 95 11.24 -0.16 6.22
C GLY A 95 9.71 -0.11 6.12
N LEU A 96 9.08 0.91 6.70
CA LEU A 96 7.63 1.10 6.63
C LEU A 96 7.14 1.49 5.23
N TRP A 97 7.93 2.23 4.46
CA TRP A 97 7.65 2.49 3.05
C TRP A 97 7.68 1.20 2.22
N LEU A 98 8.73 0.38 2.37
CA LEU A 98 8.84 -0.89 1.67
C LEU A 98 7.73 -1.87 2.09
N LEU A 99 7.41 -1.91 3.39
CA LEU A 99 6.29 -2.69 3.93
C LEU A 99 4.98 -2.28 3.27
N ASN A 100 4.64 -1.00 3.24
CA ASN A 100 3.42 -0.52 2.61
C ASN A 100 3.35 -0.87 1.12
N THR A 101 4.48 -0.72 0.41
CA THR A 101 4.58 -1.11 -1.01
C THR A 101 4.26 -2.60 -1.20
N GLY A 102 4.81 -3.48 -0.35
CA GLY A 102 4.49 -4.91 -0.37
C GLY A 102 3.04 -5.22 0.02
N MET A 103 2.50 -4.51 1.02
CA MET A 103 1.12 -4.69 1.48
C MET A 103 0.09 -4.33 0.42
N ILE A 104 0.34 -3.34 -0.45
CA ILE A 104 -0.54 -3.02 -1.59
C ILE A 104 -0.74 -4.26 -2.48
N GLY A 105 0.35 -4.97 -2.81
CA GLY A 105 0.27 -6.21 -3.59
C GLY A 105 -0.54 -7.30 -2.90
N GLY A 106 -0.26 -7.54 -1.60
CA GLY A 106 -0.99 -8.53 -0.80
C GLY A 106 -2.47 -8.21 -0.63
N TRP A 107 -2.81 -6.94 -0.41
CA TRP A 107 -4.19 -6.46 -0.31
C TRP A 107 -4.94 -6.69 -1.62
N THR A 108 -4.33 -6.37 -2.76
CA THR A 108 -4.95 -6.54 -4.08
C THR A 108 -5.23 -8.02 -4.37
N GLU A 109 -4.32 -8.93 -3.97
CA GLU A 109 -4.54 -10.37 -4.07
C GLU A 109 -5.69 -10.86 -3.17
N LEU A 110 -5.75 -10.40 -1.92
CA LEU A 110 -6.83 -10.74 -0.98
C LEU A 110 -8.19 -10.30 -1.51
N PHE A 111 -8.30 -9.06 -2.00
CA PHE A 111 -9.55 -8.49 -2.47
C PHE A 111 -10.00 -9.08 -3.81
N PHE A 112 -9.16 -8.97 -4.85
CA PHE A 112 -9.58 -9.23 -6.23
C PHE A 112 -9.40 -10.68 -6.69
N ARG A 113 -8.44 -11.42 -6.13
CA ARG A 113 -8.20 -12.82 -6.52
C ARG A 113 -8.83 -13.81 -5.56
N LYS A 114 -8.65 -13.60 -4.25
CA LYS A 114 -9.16 -14.52 -3.22
C LYS A 114 -10.57 -14.17 -2.75
N HIS A 115 -11.12 -13.01 -3.15
CA HIS A 115 -12.44 -12.52 -2.76
C HIS A 115 -12.66 -12.49 -1.23
N LYS A 116 -11.57 -12.41 -0.44
CA LYS A 116 -11.61 -12.40 1.03
C LYS A 116 -11.82 -10.98 1.53
N LEU A 117 -13.05 -10.47 1.40
CA LEU A 117 -13.38 -9.07 1.70
C LEU A 117 -13.02 -8.65 3.13
N GLY A 118 -13.38 -9.44 4.14
CA GLY A 118 -13.05 -9.11 5.54
C GLY A 118 -11.54 -9.10 5.82
N ALA A 119 -10.80 -10.09 5.30
CA ALA A 119 -9.34 -10.11 5.42
C ALA A 119 -8.68 -8.95 4.69
N SER A 120 -9.24 -8.53 3.54
CA SER A 120 -8.77 -7.36 2.80
C SER A 120 -9.01 -6.06 3.55
N ALA A 121 -10.18 -5.90 4.20
CA ALA A 121 -10.46 -4.73 5.05
C ALA A 121 -9.51 -4.66 6.26
N ALA A 122 -9.22 -5.80 6.90
CA ALA A 122 -8.22 -5.86 7.97
C ALA A 122 -6.81 -5.51 7.46
N ALA A 123 -6.43 -6.02 6.28
CA ALA A 123 -5.14 -5.71 5.66
C ALA A 123 -5.00 -4.22 5.33
N SER A 124 -6.04 -3.57 4.82
CA SER A 124 -6.00 -2.11 4.57
C SER A 124 -5.92 -1.32 5.87
N GLY A 125 -6.61 -1.74 6.94
CA GLY A 125 -6.45 -1.14 8.27
C GLY A 125 -5.00 -1.24 8.79
N ALA A 126 -4.34 -2.38 8.60
CA ALA A 126 -2.92 -2.54 8.92
C ALA A 126 -2.01 -1.63 8.06
N MET A 127 -2.37 -1.38 6.79
CA MET A 127 -1.67 -0.40 5.94
C MET A 127 -1.82 1.02 6.46
N VAL A 128 -2.99 1.41 6.99
CA VAL A 128 -3.17 2.72 7.63
C VAL A 128 -2.20 2.87 8.80
N ALA A 129 -2.14 1.86 9.69
CA ALA A 129 -1.27 1.91 10.86
C ALA A 129 0.22 1.98 10.48
N SER A 130 0.66 1.16 9.52
CA SER A 130 2.07 1.19 9.07
C SER A 130 2.39 2.46 8.29
N GLY A 131 1.44 3.00 7.51
CA GLY A 131 1.57 4.29 6.82
C GLY A 131 1.64 5.48 7.80
N ALA A 132 0.84 5.46 8.87
CA ALA A 132 0.94 6.45 9.94
C ALA A 132 2.31 6.36 10.65
N GLY A 133 2.80 5.14 10.88
CA GLY A 133 4.16 4.89 11.37
C GLY A 133 5.24 5.45 10.44
N TYR A 134 5.05 5.31 9.11
CA TYR A 134 5.93 5.90 8.11
C TYR A 134 5.98 7.41 8.27
N VAL A 135 4.82 8.07 8.31
CA VAL A 135 4.72 9.54 8.43
C VAL A 135 5.36 10.02 9.73
N ALA A 136 5.07 9.36 10.86
CA ALA A 136 5.63 9.72 12.17
C ALA A 136 7.17 9.57 12.21
N SER A 137 7.70 8.49 11.64
CA SER A 137 9.13 8.25 11.56
C SER A 137 9.80 9.22 10.59
N ALA A 138 9.22 9.43 9.41
CA ALA A 138 9.71 10.37 8.42
C ALA A 138 9.71 11.80 8.94
N ALA A 139 8.72 12.23 9.73
CA ALA A 139 8.64 13.61 10.24
C ALA A 139 9.84 14.00 11.11
N ARG A 140 10.47 13.00 11.76
CA ARG A 140 11.68 13.16 12.57
C ARG A 140 12.98 13.12 11.74
N ALA A 141 12.95 12.54 10.54
CA ALA A 141 14.12 12.37 9.68
C ALA A 141 14.17 13.36 8.50
N ASP A 142 13.03 13.59 7.84
CA ASP A 142 12.83 14.48 6.69
C ASP A 142 11.35 14.89 6.61
N ARG A 143 11.01 16.10 7.08
CA ARG A 143 9.61 16.59 7.10
C ARG A 143 8.92 16.55 5.73
N PRO A 144 9.57 16.96 4.61
CA PRO A 144 8.92 16.85 3.32
C PRO A 144 8.60 15.39 2.91
N ALA A 145 9.45 14.41 3.25
CA ALA A 145 9.13 13.00 3.03
C ALA A 145 7.89 12.56 3.83
N ALA A 146 7.73 13.05 5.06
CA ALA A 146 6.53 12.79 5.85
C ALA A 146 5.26 13.34 5.20
N LEU A 147 5.32 14.59 4.71
CA LEU A 147 4.20 15.24 4.04
C LEU A 147 3.77 14.49 2.77
N LEU A 148 4.72 13.91 2.03
CA LEU A 148 4.42 13.08 0.86
C LEU A 148 3.67 11.77 1.21
N GLY A 149 3.80 11.28 2.45
CA GLY A 149 3.07 10.11 2.92
C GLY A 149 1.66 10.40 3.43
N VAL A 150 1.33 11.66 3.76
CA VAL A 150 0.01 12.01 4.32
C VAL A 150 -1.15 11.70 3.36
N PRO A 151 -1.08 12.06 2.05
CA PRO A 151 -2.13 11.70 1.10
C PRO A 151 -2.35 10.18 1.00
N PHE A 152 -1.28 9.39 1.10
CA PHE A 152 -1.38 7.92 1.09
C PHE A 152 -2.16 7.41 2.30
N VAL A 153 -1.82 7.86 3.52
CA VAL A 153 -2.52 7.42 4.74
C VAL A 153 -3.99 7.82 4.70
N ALA A 154 -4.30 9.05 4.26
CA ALA A 154 -5.67 9.52 4.13
C ALA A 154 -6.49 8.67 3.14
N TRP A 155 -5.91 8.39 1.97
CA TRP A 155 -6.56 7.56 0.96
C TRP A 155 -6.77 6.12 1.42
N VAL A 156 -5.76 5.50 2.05
CA VAL A 156 -5.88 4.12 2.56
C VAL A 156 -6.89 4.04 3.70
N GLY A 157 -7.01 5.09 4.53
CA GLY A 157 -8.07 5.20 5.55
C GLY A 157 -9.46 5.21 4.92
N PHE A 158 -9.66 6.04 3.89
CA PHE A 158 -10.90 6.04 3.11
C PHE A 158 -11.18 4.69 2.44
N ALA A 159 -10.16 4.08 1.82
CA ALA A 159 -10.28 2.76 1.19
C ALA A 159 -10.61 1.65 2.20
N THR A 160 -10.10 1.75 3.43
CA THR A 160 -10.43 0.80 4.51
C THR A 160 -11.90 0.88 4.89
N MET A 161 -12.43 2.10 5.07
CA MET A 161 -13.85 2.30 5.32
C MET A 161 -14.72 1.74 4.18
N LEU A 162 -14.32 1.94 2.92
CA LEU A 162 -15.03 1.35 1.77
C LEU A 162 -14.95 -0.18 1.78
N ALA A 163 -13.78 -0.76 2.03
CA ALA A 163 -13.58 -2.20 2.07
C ALA A 163 -14.44 -2.87 3.15
N GLU A 164 -14.54 -2.23 4.32
CA GLU A 164 -15.39 -2.68 5.41
C GLU A 164 -16.88 -2.63 5.05
N GLN A 165 -17.36 -1.52 4.47
CA GLN A 165 -18.75 -1.43 4.03
C GLN A 165 -19.08 -2.44 2.94
N VAL A 166 -18.16 -2.66 1.98
CA VAL A 166 -18.31 -3.68 0.94
C VAL A 166 -18.34 -5.07 1.57
N TRP A 167 -17.51 -5.35 2.57
CA TRP A 167 -17.58 -6.62 3.29
C TRP A 167 -18.96 -6.80 3.95
N GLN A 168 -19.39 -5.86 4.80
CA GLN A 168 -20.65 -5.93 5.55
C GLN A 168 -21.88 -6.11 4.64
N ARG A 169 -21.93 -5.38 3.50
CA ARG A 169 -23.03 -5.46 2.52
C ARG A 169 -23.08 -6.78 1.74
N ASN A 170 -21.98 -7.55 1.73
CA ASN A 170 -21.86 -8.77 0.93
C ASN A 170 -21.64 -10.02 1.79
N THR A 171 -21.48 -9.92 3.11
CA THR A 171 -21.28 -11.07 4.03
C THR A 171 -22.37 -12.13 3.85
N GLY A 172 -23.64 -11.76 3.79
CA GLY A 172 -24.75 -12.71 3.57
C GLY A 172 -24.80 -13.31 2.15
N ARG A 173 -24.27 -12.61 1.14
CA ARG A 173 -24.28 -13.06 -0.28
C ARG A 173 -23.10 -13.98 -0.63
N ILE A 174 -22.03 -13.94 0.16
CA ILE A 174 -20.84 -14.76 -0.01
C ILE A 174 -21.03 -16.13 0.65
N GLN A 175 -21.78 -16.19 1.76
CA GLN A 175 -22.08 -17.44 2.48
C GLN A 175 -22.88 -18.44 1.62
N ASP A 176 -23.76 -17.96 0.74
CA ASP A 176 -24.62 -18.79 -0.12
C ASP A 176 -23.93 -19.33 -1.40
N ARG A 177 -22.70 -18.91 -1.72
CA ARG A 177 -22.06 -19.17 -3.03
C ARG A 177 -20.60 -19.59 -2.99
N ASP A 178 -20.11 -20.12 -1.88
CA ASP A 178 -18.71 -20.56 -1.78
C ASP A 178 -18.55 -22.10 -1.80
N PRO A 179 -18.58 -22.76 -2.97
CA PRO A 179 -18.28 -24.18 -3.07
C PRO A 179 -16.81 -24.51 -2.75
N ALA A 180 -15.93 -23.51 -2.59
CA ALA A 180 -14.54 -23.72 -2.17
C ALA A 180 -14.39 -23.91 -0.65
N GLN A 181 -15.39 -23.52 0.15
CA GLN A 181 -15.42 -23.84 1.59
C GLN A 181 -16.02 -25.23 1.87
N SER A 182 -16.84 -25.78 0.98
CA SER A 182 -17.42 -27.13 1.11
C SER A 182 -16.51 -28.28 0.69
N ALA A 183 -15.32 -27.99 0.15
CA ALA A 183 -14.37 -29.01 -0.32
C ALA A 183 -13.23 -29.31 0.68
N GLY A 184 -13.34 -28.82 1.92
CA GLY A 184 -12.31 -28.95 2.95
C GLY A 184 -12.80 -29.41 4.33
N ALA A 185 -13.97 -30.04 4.40
CA ALA A 185 -14.49 -30.69 5.61
C ALA A 185 -14.62 -32.20 5.37
#